data_AF-A0A316UHQ2-F1
#
_entry.id   AF-A0A316UHQ2-F1
#
_cell.length_a   1.000
_cell.length_b   1.000
_cell.length_c   1.000
_cell.angle_alpha   90.00
_cell.angle_beta   90.00
_cell.angle_gamma   90.00
#
_symmetry.space_group_name_H-M   'P 1'
#
loop_
_entity.id
_entity.type
_entity.pdbx_description
1 polymer ?
#
loop_
_entity_poly.entity_id
_entity_poly.type
_entity_poly.pdbx_seq_one_letter_code
_entity_poly.pdbx_strand_id
1 'polypeptide(L)'
;MLFLGLPHLILAALLAGNACALPTSELAHAPVKHKYVPYHRPTLCLKSNVYCLTVETDQDGGGVDWTAKEGTISWTHQKDGDPWVTYAFNAKFKGNLRMTCRPDVYSYINVWLGWTKGWSNITTVDDNVAVQTSDGKVMWGRHLGGSIGSGMPWVDFAIWCQVV
;
A
#
# COMPACT_ATOMS: atom_id res chain seq x y z
N MET A 1 -18.00 -60.14 65.27
CA MET A 1 -18.69 -59.77 64.01
C MET A 1 -19.64 -58.63 64.34
N LEU A 2 -19.68 -57.46 63.72
CA LEU A 2 -18.96 -56.88 62.60
C LEU A 2 -19.12 -55.34 62.81
N PHE A 3 -18.04 -54.57 62.74
CA PHE A 3 -18.07 -53.11 62.71
C PHE A 3 -18.49 -52.66 61.30
N LEU A 4 -19.51 -51.80 61.19
CA LEU A 4 -19.87 -51.00 60.01
C LEU A 4 -20.27 -49.63 60.58
N GLY A 5 -19.71 -48.48 60.24
CA GLY A 5 -19.00 -48.06 59.05
C GLY A 5 -19.61 -46.73 58.63
N LEU A 6 -19.06 -45.61 59.10
CA LEU A 6 -19.18 -44.30 58.43
C LEU A 6 -18.02 -44.24 57.41
N PRO A 7 -18.19 -43.64 56.22
CA PRO A 7 -17.94 -42.21 56.15
C PRO A 7 -18.73 -41.41 55.09
N HIS A 8 -18.53 -40.11 55.25
CA HIS A 8 -19.04 -38.94 54.55
C HIS A 8 -19.14 -39.03 53.02
N LEU A 9 -20.31 -38.65 52.48
CA LEU A 9 -20.44 -38.16 51.11
C LEU A 9 -19.74 -36.79 51.03
N ILE A 10 -18.58 -36.76 50.38
CA ILE A 10 -17.93 -35.53 49.96
C ILE A 10 -18.50 -35.12 48.60
N LEU A 11 -19.03 -33.90 48.59
CA LEU A 11 -19.54 -33.14 47.47
C LEU A 11 -18.39 -32.81 46.50
N ALA A 12 -18.41 -33.34 45.29
CA ALA A 12 -17.52 -32.92 44.19
C ALA A 12 -18.37 -32.31 43.07
N ALA A 13 -18.48 -30.98 43.10
CA ALA A 13 -19.02 -30.20 42.00
C ALA A 13 -17.99 -30.16 40.86
N LEU A 14 -18.23 -30.91 39.79
CA LEU A 14 -17.51 -30.73 38.54
C LEU A 14 -18.01 -29.44 37.87
N LEU A 15 -17.22 -28.37 37.98
CA LEU A 15 -17.29 -27.22 37.08
C LEU A 15 -16.72 -27.66 35.73
N ALA A 16 -17.60 -27.98 34.78
CA ALA A 16 -17.23 -28.06 33.37
C ALA A 16 -16.94 -26.63 32.89
N GLY A 17 -15.67 -26.24 32.95
CA GLY A 17 -15.18 -25.02 32.33
C GLY A 17 -15.31 -25.13 30.82
N ASN A 18 -16.21 -24.33 30.24
CA ASN A 18 -16.20 -24.02 28.82
C ASN A 18 -14.90 -23.27 28.50
N ALA A 19 -13.84 -24.02 28.18
CA ALA A 19 -12.70 -23.48 27.46
C ALA A 19 -13.18 -23.19 26.03
N CYS A 20 -13.73 -22.00 25.84
CA CYS A 20 -13.94 -21.44 24.51
C CYS A 20 -12.55 -21.28 23.90
N ALA A 21 -12.12 -22.27 23.12
CA ALA A 21 -10.93 -22.16 22.31
C ALA A 21 -11.16 -21.03 21.33
N LEU A 22 -10.58 -19.86 21.63
CA LEU A 22 -10.51 -18.76 20.67
C LEU A 22 -9.76 -19.30 19.45
N PRO A 23 -10.32 -19.19 18.24
CA PRO A 23 -9.54 -19.45 17.06
C PRO A 23 -8.44 -18.39 17.04
N THR A 24 -7.20 -18.81 17.29
CA THR A 24 -6.03 -18.06 16.85
C THR A 24 -6.14 -17.96 15.34
N SER A 25 -6.71 -16.86 14.86
CA SER A 25 -6.56 -16.39 13.49
C SER A 25 -5.09 -16.06 13.31
N GLU A 26 -4.30 -17.11 13.08
CA GLU A 26 -3.03 -17.03 12.40
C GLU A 26 -3.35 -16.46 11.02
N LEU A 27 -3.29 -15.13 10.92
CA LEU A 27 -3.19 -14.43 9.65
C LEU A 27 -1.84 -14.85 9.07
N ALA A 28 -1.81 -16.05 8.48
CA ALA A 28 -0.79 -16.46 7.57
C ALA A 28 -0.87 -15.50 6.38
N HIS A 29 -0.22 -14.33 6.53
CA HIS A 29 0.05 -13.43 5.43
C HIS A 29 0.89 -14.24 4.45
N ALA A 30 0.22 -14.77 3.43
CA ALA A 30 0.90 -15.39 2.31
C ALA A 30 1.97 -14.39 1.83
N PRO A 31 3.20 -14.85 1.55
CA PRO A 31 4.26 -13.95 1.11
C PRO A 31 3.77 -13.21 -0.14
N VAL A 32 3.65 -11.88 -0.03
CA VAL A 32 3.20 -11.04 -1.14
C VAL A 32 4.27 -11.11 -2.21
N LYS A 33 4.02 -11.96 -3.21
CA LYS A 33 4.91 -12.16 -4.34
C LYS A 33 4.72 -10.98 -5.29
N HIS A 34 5.36 -9.84 -5.01
CA HIS A 34 5.31 -8.69 -5.90
C HIS A 34 6.03 -9.06 -7.20
N LYS A 35 5.23 -9.32 -8.24
CA LYS A 35 5.71 -9.63 -9.57
C LYS A 35 6.15 -8.30 -10.18
N TYR A 36 7.45 -8.10 -10.33
CA TYR A 36 8.00 -6.98 -11.10
C TYR A 36 7.39 -7.01 -12.51
N VAL A 37 6.47 -6.07 -12.80
CA VAL A 37 5.95 -5.84 -14.14
C VAL A 37 6.60 -4.55 -14.66
N PRO A 38 7.47 -4.63 -15.68
CA PRO A 38 8.04 -3.46 -16.31
C PRO A 38 6.95 -2.49 -16.74
N TYR A 39 7.14 -1.22 -16.40
CA TYR A 39 6.21 -0.15 -16.71
C TYR A 39 6.01 0.01 -18.23
N HIS A 40 4.82 -0.29 -18.72
CA HIS A 40 4.33 0.27 -19.98
C HIS A 40 3.49 1.50 -19.64
N ARG A 41 3.99 2.67 -20.02
CA ARG A 41 3.27 3.93 -19.84
C ARG A 41 1.86 3.80 -20.44
N PRO A 42 0.78 4.08 -19.69
CA PRO A 42 -0.56 4.04 -20.27
C PRO A 42 -0.65 4.99 -21.47
N THR A 43 -1.15 4.50 -22.60
CA THR A 43 -1.27 5.30 -23.83
C THR A 43 -2.14 6.55 -23.65
N LEU A 44 -3.04 6.54 -22.67
CA LEU A 44 -3.87 7.67 -22.26
C LEU A 44 -3.06 8.87 -21.75
N CYS A 45 -1.91 8.62 -21.10
CA CYS A 45 -1.03 9.66 -20.56
C CYS A 45 -0.24 10.39 -21.65
N LEU A 46 0.05 9.71 -22.77
CA LEU A 46 0.81 10.29 -23.89
C LEU A 46 -0.04 11.21 -24.78
N LYS A 47 -1.36 11.07 -24.75
CA LYS A 47 -2.28 11.73 -25.69
C LYS A 47 -3.00 12.94 -25.09
N SER A 48 -2.67 13.35 -23.86
CA SER A 48 -3.40 14.38 -23.13
C SER A 48 -2.47 15.37 -22.42
N ASN A 49 -2.94 16.59 -22.19
CA ASN A 49 -2.24 17.62 -21.41
C ASN A 49 -2.38 17.36 -19.90
N VAL A 50 -2.08 16.14 -19.47
CA VAL A 50 -2.10 15.72 -18.08
C VAL A 50 -0.76 15.09 -17.75
N TYR A 51 -0.41 15.11 -16.49
CA TYR A 51 0.63 14.23 -15.97
C TYR A 51 -0.02 13.06 -15.26
N CYS A 52 0.58 11.88 -15.42
CA CYS A 52 0.06 10.66 -14.83
C CYS A 52 0.90 10.19 -13.64
N LEU A 53 0.19 9.73 -12.62
CA LEU A 53 0.75 8.91 -11.56
C LEU A 53 0.14 7.52 -11.63
N THR A 54 0.96 6.52 -11.94
CA THR A 54 0.57 5.12 -11.93
C THR A 54 1.09 4.48 -10.64
N VAL A 55 0.24 3.79 -9.91
CA VAL A 55 0.54 3.22 -8.59
C VAL A 55 0.16 1.75 -8.59
N GLU A 56 1.06 0.89 -8.13
CA GLU A 56 0.75 -0.52 -7.90
C GLU A 56 -0.35 -0.63 -6.83
N THR A 57 -1.37 -1.44 -7.11
CA THR A 57 -2.40 -1.80 -6.14
C THR A 57 -2.07 -3.17 -5.54
N ASP A 58 -2.50 -3.45 -4.32
CA ASP A 58 -2.44 -4.82 -3.81
C ASP A 58 -3.30 -5.76 -4.70
N GLN A 59 -3.04 -7.08 -4.61
CA GLN A 59 -3.74 -8.07 -5.42
C GLN A 59 -5.25 -8.18 -5.12
N ASP A 60 -5.70 -7.61 -4.00
CA ASP A 60 -7.09 -7.62 -3.56
C ASP A 60 -7.83 -6.32 -3.94
N GLY A 61 -7.20 -5.42 -4.71
CA GLY A 61 -7.78 -4.13 -5.11
C GLY A 61 -7.88 -3.11 -3.98
N GLY A 62 -7.26 -3.40 -2.84
CA GLY A 62 -7.14 -2.59 -1.65
C GLY A 62 -6.18 -1.41 -1.80
N GLY A 63 -6.74 -0.23 -1.51
CA GLY A 63 -6.15 0.65 -0.52
C GLY A 63 -5.17 1.71 -0.98
N VAL A 64 -5.08 2.05 -2.27
CA VAL A 64 -4.43 3.31 -2.66
C VAL A 64 -5.35 4.46 -2.26
N ASP A 65 -5.01 5.13 -1.17
CA ASP A 65 -5.80 6.24 -0.61
C ASP A 65 -5.00 7.53 -0.60
N TRP A 66 -5.71 8.64 -0.70
CA TRP A 66 -5.12 9.97 -0.72
C TRP A 66 -5.55 10.77 0.51
N THR A 67 -4.57 11.19 1.28
CA THR A 67 -4.74 12.09 2.42
C THR A 67 -4.13 13.46 2.11
N ALA A 68 -4.62 14.51 2.79
CA ALA A 68 -4.08 15.87 2.72
C ALA A 68 -3.85 16.41 1.28
N LYS A 69 -4.89 16.37 0.44
CA LYS A 69 -4.82 16.80 -0.96
C LYS A 69 -4.98 18.32 -1.12
N GLU A 70 -4.11 18.92 -1.92
CA GLU A 70 -4.26 20.24 -2.54
C GLU A 70 -4.37 20.03 -4.06
N GLY A 71 -5.48 20.47 -4.66
CA GLY A 71 -5.80 20.21 -6.07
C GLY A 71 -6.74 19.02 -6.29
N THR A 72 -7.03 18.72 -7.56
CA THR A 72 -8.06 17.74 -7.95
C THR A 72 -7.50 16.70 -8.91
N ILE A 73 -7.85 15.44 -8.68
CA ILE A 73 -7.60 14.34 -9.64
C ILE A 73 -8.58 14.52 -10.80
N SER A 74 -8.08 14.67 -12.02
CA SER A 74 -8.90 14.89 -13.21
C SER A 74 -9.65 13.64 -13.63
N TRP A 75 -8.97 12.49 -13.59
CA TRP A 75 -9.58 11.18 -13.82
C TRP A 75 -8.73 10.08 -13.17
N THR A 76 -9.39 8.95 -12.93
CA THR A 76 -8.77 7.72 -12.44
C THR A 76 -9.09 6.61 -13.42
N HIS A 77 -8.10 5.77 -13.73
CA HIS A 77 -8.26 4.60 -14.56
C HIS A 77 -7.62 3.39 -13.88
N GLN A 78 -8.43 2.36 -13.66
CA GLN A 78 -8.00 1.04 -13.20
C GLN A 78 -8.74 0.03 -14.05
N LYS A 79 -8.00 -0.90 -14.65
CA LYS A 79 -8.57 -1.96 -15.47
C LYS A 79 -8.71 -3.21 -14.60
N ASP A 80 -9.84 -3.91 -14.74
CA ASP A 80 -10.11 -5.11 -13.96
C ASP A 80 -9.01 -6.16 -14.11
N GLY A 81 -8.50 -6.65 -12.97
CA GLY A 81 -7.41 -7.62 -12.91
C GLY A 81 -6.01 -7.04 -13.12
N ASP A 82 -5.87 -5.75 -13.44
CA ASP A 82 -4.56 -5.09 -13.51
C ASP A 82 -4.17 -4.58 -12.11
N PRO A 83 -2.95 -4.88 -11.62
CA PRO A 83 -2.49 -4.46 -10.29
C PRO A 83 -2.02 -3.00 -10.30
N TRP A 84 -2.67 -2.13 -11.07
CA TRP A 84 -2.25 -0.75 -11.28
C TRP A 84 -3.46 0.17 -11.38
N VAL A 85 -3.39 1.27 -10.64
CA VAL A 85 -4.28 2.41 -10.79
C VAL A 85 -3.51 3.59 -11.36
N THR A 86 -4.08 4.29 -12.32
CA THR A 86 -3.51 5.51 -12.89
C THR A 86 -4.39 6.69 -12.55
N TYR A 87 -3.79 7.71 -11.93
CA TYR A 87 -4.38 9.00 -11.67
C TYR A 87 -3.83 10.02 -12.65
N ALA A 88 -4.69 10.89 -13.17
CA ALA A 88 -4.28 12.00 -13.99
C ALA A 88 -4.67 13.33 -13.40
N PHE A 89 -3.91 14.33 -13.78
CA PHE A 89 -3.99 15.66 -13.23
C PHE A 89 -3.68 16.68 -14.32
N ASN A 90 -4.50 17.71 -14.41
CA ASN A 90 -4.40 18.78 -15.39
C ASN A 90 -3.97 20.13 -14.79
N ALA A 91 -3.73 20.17 -13.48
CA ALA A 91 -3.35 21.36 -12.73
C ALA A 91 -2.62 20.96 -11.45
N LYS A 92 -1.78 21.87 -10.91
CA LYS A 92 -0.96 21.68 -9.71
C LYS A 92 -1.64 20.78 -8.68
N PHE A 93 -0.92 19.75 -8.26
CA PHE A 93 -1.41 18.80 -7.27
C PHE A 93 -0.36 18.52 -6.20
N LYS A 94 -0.80 18.42 -4.94
CA LYS A 94 0.00 17.92 -3.83
C LYS A 94 -0.85 16.97 -2.99
N GLY A 95 -0.29 15.85 -2.56
CA GLY A 95 -1.01 14.92 -1.70
C GLY A 95 -0.13 13.88 -1.06
N ASN A 96 -0.66 13.24 -0.02
CA ASN A 96 -0.05 12.07 0.61
C ASN A 96 -0.79 10.83 0.13
N LEU A 97 -0.14 10.05 -0.70
CA LEU A 97 -0.57 8.74 -1.12
C LEU A 97 -0.22 7.73 -0.03
N ARG A 98 -1.18 6.88 0.32
CA ARG A 98 -0.99 5.74 1.22
C ARG A 98 -1.15 4.46 0.41
N MET A 99 -0.20 3.54 0.55
CA MET A 99 -0.28 2.19 -0.02
C MET A 99 0.35 1.16 0.95
N THR A 100 0.22 -0.13 0.67
CA THR A 100 0.74 -1.20 1.52
C THR A 100 1.85 -1.94 0.79
N CYS A 101 3.12 -1.63 1.10
CA CYS A 101 4.27 -2.39 0.60
C CYS A 101 4.82 -3.41 1.60
N ARG A 102 4.32 -3.39 2.84
CA ARG A 102 4.64 -4.35 3.88
C ARG A 102 3.38 -4.73 4.64
N PRO A 103 3.27 -5.96 5.16
CA PRO A 103 2.06 -6.43 5.84
C PRO A 103 1.81 -5.73 7.19
N ASP A 104 2.84 -5.14 7.79
CA ASP A 104 2.80 -4.56 9.14
C ASP A 104 2.60 -3.04 9.17
N VAL A 105 2.81 -2.34 8.06
CA VAL A 105 2.79 -0.87 8.03
C VAL A 105 2.43 -0.30 6.66
N TYR A 106 1.70 0.82 6.67
CA TYR A 106 1.45 1.60 5.46
C TYR A 106 2.68 2.39 5.03
N SER A 107 2.93 2.38 3.73
CA SER A 107 3.89 3.24 3.06
C SER A 107 3.22 4.57 2.72
N TYR A 108 3.85 5.66 3.14
CA TYR A 108 3.38 7.03 2.86
C TYR A 108 4.28 7.69 1.83
N ILE A 109 3.67 8.12 0.73
CA ILE A 109 4.35 8.74 -0.40
C ILE A 109 3.78 10.15 -0.59
N ASN A 110 4.64 11.14 -0.50
CA ASN A 110 4.28 12.53 -0.65
C ASN A 110 4.57 12.99 -2.08
N VAL A 111 3.51 13.40 -2.79
CA VAL A 111 3.48 13.65 -4.23
C VAL A 111 3.27 15.13 -4.50
N TRP A 112 4.07 15.72 -5.39
CA TRP A 112 4.03 17.11 -5.81
C TRP A 112 4.13 17.18 -7.32
N LEU A 113 3.15 17.77 -7.98
CA LEU A 113 3.08 17.79 -9.44
C LEU A 113 2.64 19.17 -9.95
N GLY A 114 3.12 19.55 -11.13
CA GLY A 114 2.62 20.70 -11.88
C GLY A 114 2.94 22.08 -11.28
N TRP A 115 4.06 22.24 -10.57
CA TRP A 115 4.46 23.56 -10.06
C TRP A 115 4.95 24.50 -11.17
N THR A 116 4.74 25.81 -10.98
CA THR A 116 4.94 26.89 -11.99
C THR A 116 6.36 27.04 -12.53
N LYS A 117 7.37 26.44 -11.88
CA LYS A 117 8.76 26.36 -12.39
C LYS A 117 9.10 25.01 -13.02
N GLY A 118 8.09 24.20 -13.32
CA GLY A 118 8.25 22.93 -14.01
C GLY A 118 8.81 21.81 -13.16
N TRP A 119 8.57 21.81 -11.84
CA TRP A 119 9.09 20.76 -10.97
C TRP A 119 7.99 19.81 -10.51
N SER A 120 8.28 18.52 -10.60
CA SER A 120 7.47 17.45 -10.04
C SER A 120 8.36 16.56 -9.18
N ASN A 121 7.84 16.09 -8.04
CA ASN A 121 8.60 15.37 -7.04
C ASN A 121 7.75 14.34 -6.28
N ILE A 122 8.40 13.24 -5.96
CA ILE A 122 7.88 12.20 -5.11
C ILE A 122 8.89 11.96 -3.99
N THR A 123 8.41 11.89 -2.76
CA THR A 123 9.18 11.56 -1.57
C THR A 123 8.52 10.45 -0.78
N THR A 124 9.32 9.62 -0.13
CA THR A 124 8.86 8.56 0.78
C THR A 124 9.91 8.36 1.85
N VAL A 125 9.49 7.92 3.03
CA VAL A 125 10.40 7.43 4.08
C VAL A 125 10.45 5.89 4.12
N ASP A 126 9.62 5.24 3.31
CA ASP A 126 9.53 3.79 3.23
C ASP A 126 10.56 3.24 2.24
N ASP A 127 11.39 2.33 2.72
CA ASP A 127 12.46 1.67 1.99
C ASP A 127 11.97 0.51 1.12
N ASN A 128 10.67 0.17 1.15
CA ASN A 128 10.03 -0.78 0.24
C ASN A 128 9.35 -0.09 -0.95
N VAL A 129 9.45 1.23 -1.09
CA VAL A 129 8.86 1.97 -2.21
C VAL A 129 9.92 2.28 -3.27
N ALA A 130 9.61 1.93 -4.51
CA ALA A 130 10.38 2.32 -5.68
C ALA A 130 9.55 3.23 -6.59
N VAL A 131 10.24 4.13 -7.30
CA VAL A 131 9.63 5.14 -8.15
C VAL A 131 10.44 5.30 -9.44
N GLN A 132 9.75 5.39 -10.58
CA GLN A 132 10.34 5.70 -11.87
C GLN A 132 9.64 6.92 -12.48
N THR A 133 10.43 7.76 -13.15
CA THR A 133 9.92 8.89 -13.91
C THR A 133 9.94 8.60 -15.40
N SER A 134 9.05 9.26 -16.15
CA SER A 134 8.99 9.18 -17.61
C SER A 134 10.24 9.71 -18.33
N ASP A 135 11.08 10.49 -17.64
CA ASP A 135 12.38 10.99 -18.13
C ASP A 135 13.57 10.07 -17.77
N GLY A 136 13.29 8.85 -17.30
CA GLY A 136 14.26 7.77 -17.15
C GLY A 136 15.00 7.72 -15.82
N LYS A 137 14.61 8.54 -14.83
CA LYS A 137 15.17 8.45 -13.48
C LYS A 137 14.45 7.36 -12.69
N VAL A 138 15.19 6.69 -11.81
CA VAL A 138 14.66 5.66 -10.92
C VAL A 138 15.18 5.89 -9.52
N MET A 139 14.27 5.85 -8.55
CA MET A 139 14.56 5.78 -7.13
C MET A 139 14.18 4.38 -6.68
N TRP A 140 15.21 3.61 -6.33
CA TRP A 140 15.04 2.35 -5.63
C TRP A 140 14.83 2.65 -4.15
N GLY A 141 14.03 1.82 -3.46
CA GLY A 141 13.91 1.96 -2.02
C GLY A 141 15.27 1.69 -1.38
N ARG A 142 15.69 2.62 -0.52
CA ARG A 142 16.95 2.56 0.23
C ARG A 142 16.60 2.67 1.70
N HIS A 143 17.48 2.16 2.57
CA HIS A 143 17.38 2.39 4.02
C HIS A 143 17.08 3.89 4.26
N LEU A 144 15.88 4.19 4.79
CA LEU A 144 15.33 5.55 5.05
C LEU A 144 14.50 6.23 3.93
N GLY A 145 14.12 5.52 2.88
CA GLY A 145 13.32 6.08 1.78
C GLY A 145 14.13 7.00 0.87
N GLY A 146 13.48 7.97 0.23
CA GLY A 146 14.14 8.85 -0.73
C GLY A 146 13.26 9.92 -1.36
N SER A 147 13.88 10.71 -2.25
CA SER A 147 13.23 11.72 -3.08
C SER A 147 13.65 11.55 -4.53
N ILE A 148 12.69 11.66 -5.45
CA ILE A 148 12.93 11.72 -6.88
C ILE A 148 12.13 12.86 -7.49
N GLY A 149 12.76 13.65 -8.34
CA GLY A 149 12.06 14.71 -9.04
C GLY A 149 12.60 14.96 -10.43
N SER A 150 11.78 15.65 -11.22
CA SER A 150 12.16 16.16 -12.52
C SER A 150 12.04 17.67 -12.57
N GLY A 151 12.97 18.31 -13.27
CA GLY A 151 12.90 19.74 -13.60
C GLY A 151 12.00 20.02 -14.80
N MET A 152 11.24 19.02 -15.26
CA MET A 152 10.23 19.17 -16.30
C MET A 152 8.81 19.11 -15.69
N PRO A 153 7.89 20.01 -16.11
CA PRO A 153 6.53 20.07 -15.56
C PRO A 153 5.69 18.83 -15.88
N TRP A 154 6.00 18.16 -16.98
CA TRP A 154 5.17 17.13 -17.61
C TRP A 154 5.86 15.76 -17.53
N VAL A 155 6.09 15.30 -16.30
CA VAL A 155 6.71 14.00 -16.05
C VAL A 155 5.71 13.08 -15.38
N ASP A 156 5.59 11.90 -15.95
CA ASP A 156 4.77 10.82 -15.40
C ASP A 156 5.61 10.07 -14.38
N PHE A 157 4.94 9.53 -13.36
CA PHE A 157 5.57 8.74 -12.32
C PHE A 157 4.89 7.37 -12.24
N ALA A 158 5.69 6.35 -11.96
CA ALA A 158 5.23 5.03 -11.57
C ALA A 158 5.74 4.74 -10.15
N ILE A 159 4.87 4.31 -9.24
CA ILE A 159 5.20 3.90 -7.87
C ILE A 159 4.86 2.42 -7.71
N TRP A 160 5.77 1.63 -7.15
CA TRP A 160 5.52 0.22 -6.83
C TRP A 160 6.27 -0.20 -5.58
N CYS A 161 5.85 -1.34 -5.04
CA CYS A 161 6.52 -2.00 -3.93
C CYS A 161 7.68 -2.84 -4.45
N GLN A 162 8.87 -2.63 -3.90
CA GLN A 162 10.02 -3.48 -4.20
C GLN A 162 10.04 -4.70 -3.28
N VAL A 163 10.39 -5.85 -3.86
CA VAL A 163 10.76 -7.04 -3.10
C VAL A 163 12.18 -6.82 -2.60
N VAL A 164 12.36 -6.79 -1.27
CA VAL A 164 13.67 -6.79 -0.62
C VAL A 164 14.12 -8.22 -0.34
#